data_AF-A0A4V1TI88-F1
#
_entry.id   AF-A0A4V1TI88-F1
#
_cell.length_a   1.000
_cell.length_b   1.000
_cell.length_c   1.000
_cell.angle_alpha   90.00
_cell.angle_beta   90.00
_cell.angle_gamma   90.00
#
_symmetry.space_group_name_H-M   'P 1'
#
loop_
_entity.id
_entity.type
_entity.pdbx_description
1 polymer ?
#
loop_
_entity_poly.entity_id
_entity_poly.type
_entity_poly.pdbx_seq_one_letter_code
_entity_poly.pdbx_strand_id
1 'polypeptide(L)'
;MALVGDRLVVAWTSAHGGQPSFGTVSVQAFTLDGSPAGPAQDLDGLATTALGGIDVIAAGDRALVAWVGAPEPNTARQARARLVSTAGEPVGEALEVGTWRQVWGLRLVATSAGALVVMSGNHMLNARYRIDAVPLTCAP
;
A
#
# COMPACT_ATOMS: atom_id res chain seq x y z
N MET A 1 -8.96 2.27 -1.35
CA MET A 1 -9.97 1.22 -1.55
C MET A 1 -10.09 0.95 -3.04
N ALA A 2 -10.32 -0.30 -3.45
CA ALA A 2 -10.60 -0.67 -4.84
C ALA A 2 -11.72 -1.72 -4.93
N LEU A 3 -12.45 -1.71 -6.04
CA LEU A 3 -13.38 -2.79 -6.40
C LEU A 3 -12.65 -3.79 -7.30
N VAL A 4 -12.59 -5.05 -6.90
CA VAL A 4 -11.96 -6.15 -7.64
C VAL A 4 -12.98 -7.29 -7.76
N GLY A 5 -13.51 -7.51 -8.96
CA GLY A 5 -14.66 -8.39 -9.15
C GLY A 5 -15.88 -7.89 -8.35
N ASP A 6 -16.38 -8.73 -7.44
CA ASP A 6 -17.51 -8.46 -6.54
C ASP A 6 -17.06 -8.13 -5.10
N ARG A 7 -15.80 -7.71 -4.92
CA ARG A 7 -15.19 -7.45 -3.62
C ARG A 7 -14.61 -6.04 -3.54
N LEU A 8 -14.89 -5.35 -2.43
CA LEU A 8 -14.24 -4.11 -2.05
C LEU A 8 -13.01 -4.43 -1.20
N VAL A 9 -11.82 -4.13 -1.71
CA VAL A 9 -10.57 -4.23 -0.95
C VAL A 9 -10.24 -2.89 -0.31
N VAL A 10 -10.16 -2.87 1.01
CA VAL A 10 -9.89 -1.67 1.81
C VAL A 10 -8.60 -1.88 2.57
N ALA A 11 -7.72 -0.88 2.56
CA ALA A 11 -6.49 -0.87 3.34
C ALA A 11 -6.45 0.38 4.22
N TRP A 12 -5.90 0.25 5.41
CA TRP A 12 -5.82 1.32 6.42
C TRP A 12 -4.59 1.15 7.31
N THR A 13 -4.26 2.20 8.04
CA THR A 13 -3.26 2.16 9.10
C THR A 13 -3.92 1.67 10.38
N SER A 14 -3.41 0.60 10.98
CA SER A 14 -3.84 0.13 12.31
C SER A 14 -2.75 0.42 13.35
N ALA A 15 -3.14 0.64 14.60
CA ALA A 15 -2.17 0.84 15.68
C ALA A 15 -1.51 -0.49 16.04
N HIS A 16 -0.18 -0.51 16.08
CA HIS A 16 0.57 -1.70 16.48
C HIS A 16 0.84 -1.65 17.98
N GLY A 17 0.40 -2.68 18.72
CA GLY A 17 0.67 -2.81 20.16
C GLY A 17 0.13 -1.65 21.02
N GLY A 18 -0.91 -0.95 20.57
CA GLY A 18 -1.52 0.18 21.30
C GLY A 18 -0.68 1.46 21.30
N GLN A 19 0.41 1.51 20.54
CA GLN A 19 1.24 2.72 20.41
C GLN A 19 0.74 3.57 19.24
N PRO A 20 0.26 4.81 19.46
CA PRO A 20 -0.33 5.63 18.40
C PRO A 20 0.69 6.06 17.33
N SER A 21 1.98 6.02 17.66
CA SER A 21 3.07 6.41 16.76
C SER A 21 3.61 5.26 15.92
N PHE A 22 3.14 4.03 16.13
CA PHE A 22 3.57 2.84 15.40
C PHE A 22 2.35 2.14 14.84
N GLY A 23 2.33 1.89 13.54
CA GLY A 23 1.24 1.15 12.94
C GLY A 23 1.71 0.12 11.94
N THR A 24 0.82 -0.82 11.62
CA THR A 24 0.91 -1.67 10.45
C THR A 24 -0.07 -1.18 9.39
N VAL A 25 0.16 -1.58 8.15
CA VAL A 25 -0.86 -1.44 7.10
C VAL A 25 -1.67 -2.72 7.10
N SER A 26 -2.95 -2.59 7.42
CA SER A 26 -3.89 -3.69 7.39
C SER A 26 -4.76 -3.60 6.13
N VAL A 27 -5.25 -4.75 5.68
CA VAL A 27 -6.15 -4.89 4.54
C VAL A 27 -7.29 -5.84 4.87
N GLN A 28 -8.45 -5.63 4.28
CA GLN A 28 -9.57 -6.56 4.35
C GLN A 28 -10.44 -6.43 3.11
N ALA A 29 -10.99 -7.56 2.66
CA ALA A 29 -11.99 -7.59 1.62
C ALA A 29 -13.41 -7.56 2.23
N PHE A 30 -14.31 -6.87 1.53
CA PHE A 30 -15.71 -6.75 1.87
C PHE A 30 -16.56 -7.15 0.67
N THR A 31 -17.73 -7.71 0.93
CA THR A 31 -18.81 -7.85 -0.04
C THR A 31 -19.39 -6.48 -0.39
N LEU A 32 -20.18 -6.40 -1.47
CA LEU A 32 -20.80 -5.14 -1.92
C LEU A 32 -21.84 -4.58 -0.94
N ASP A 33 -22.38 -5.42 -0.06
CA ASP A 33 -23.26 -4.99 1.05
C ASP A 33 -22.49 -4.48 2.28
N GLY A 34 -21.14 -4.50 2.23
CA GLY A 34 -20.27 -4.02 3.29
C GLY A 34 -19.92 -5.07 4.34
N SER A 35 -20.36 -6.32 4.21
CA SER A 35 -19.97 -7.40 5.12
C SER A 35 -18.50 -7.80 4.90
N PRO A 36 -17.73 -8.10 5.97
CA PRO A 36 -16.38 -8.63 5.80
C PRO A 36 -16.37 -9.99 5.10
N ALA A 37 -15.53 -10.15 4.08
CA ALA A 37 -15.35 -11.43 3.37
C ALA A 37 -14.32 -12.36 4.06
N GLY A 38 -13.61 -11.85 5.05
CA GLY A 38 -12.57 -12.53 5.82
C GLY A 38 -12.06 -11.61 6.94
N PRO A 39 -11.11 -12.06 7.78
CA PRO A 39 -10.48 -11.21 8.78
C PRO A 39 -9.60 -10.13 8.12
N ALA A 40 -9.26 -9.08 8.88
CA ALA A 40 -8.23 -8.15 8.46
C ALA A 40 -6.84 -8.79 8.55
N GLN A 41 -5.98 -8.50 7.58
CA GLN A 41 -4.63 -9.03 7.46
C GLN A 41 -3.61 -7.89 7.49
N ASP A 42 -2.44 -8.12 8.10
CA ASP A 42 -1.32 -7.19 8.01
C ASP A 42 -0.51 -7.43 6.74
N LEU A 43 -0.20 -6.36 6.00
CA LEU A 43 0.46 -6.42 4.70
C LEU A 43 1.99 -6.59 4.77
N ASP A 44 2.60 -6.35 5.91
CA ASP A 44 4.07 -6.29 6.01
C ASP A 44 4.59 -6.85 7.35
N GLY A 45 3.72 -7.03 8.35
CA GLY A 45 4.09 -7.43 9.71
C GLY A 45 5.06 -6.47 10.44
N LEU A 46 5.59 -5.47 9.74
CA LEU A 46 6.54 -4.52 10.23
C LEU A 46 5.80 -3.31 10.81
N ALA A 47 5.96 -3.11 12.12
CA ALA A 47 5.55 -1.88 12.76
C ALA A 47 6.36 -0.72 12.16
N THR A 48 5.67 0.28 11.62
CA THR A 48 6.31 1.47 11.05
C THR A 48 5.92 2.70 11.84
N THR A 49 6.88 3.61 12.00
CA THR A 49 6.78 4.81 12.85
C THR A 49 6.21 6.03 12.14
N ALA A 50 5.99 5.93 10.83
CA ALA A 50 5.62 7.04 9.98
C ALA A 50 4.77 6.55 8.80
N LEU A 51 3.64 5.91 9.12
CA LEU A 51 2.68 5.54 8.10
C LEU A 51 2.01 6.79 7.52
N GLY A 52 2.14 6.97 6.21
CA GLY A 52 1.48 8.03 5.48
C GLY A 52 1.27 7.62 4.03
N GLY A 53 0.16 8.04 3.41
CA GLY A 53 -0.15 7.71 2.02
C GLY A 53 -0.37 6.20 1.81
N ILE A 54 -1.61 5.77 1.90
CA ILE A 54 -2.06 4.45 1.43
C ILE A 54 -2.89 4.67 0.18
N ASP A 55 -2.63 3.88 -0.86
CA ASP A 55 -3.49 3.83 -2.03
C ASP A 55 -3.75 2.39 -2.45
N VAL A 56 -4.90 2.16 -3.06
CA VAL A 56 -5.34 0.82 -3.47
C VAL A 56 -5.98 0.93 -4.85
N ILE A 57 -5.53 0.11 -5.80
CA ILE A 57 -6.11 0.01 -7.15
C ILE A 57 -6.45 -1.44 -7.47
N ALA A 58 -7.36 -1.63 -8.43
CA ALA A 58 -7.55 -2.92 -9.06
C ALA A 58 -6.37 -3.26 -9.99
N ALA A 59 -5.97 -4.52 -9.99
CA ALA A 59 -4.84 -5.06 -10.72
C ALA A 59 -5.22 -6.46 -11.26
N GLY A 60 -6.07 -6.48 -12.30
CA GLY A 60 -6.64 -7.72 -12.81
C GLY A 60 -7.65 -8.33 -11.82
N ASP A 61 -7.41 -9.57 -11.41
CA ASP A 61 -8.20 -10.32 -10.41
C ASP A 61 -7.77 -10.05 -8.96
N ARG A 62 -6.89 -9.07 -8.76
CA ARG A 62 -6.31 -8.70 -7.45
C ARG A 62 -6.41 -7.20 -7.20
N ALA A 63 -6.11 -6.80 -5.98
CA ALA A 63 -5.80 -5.41 -5.65
C ALA A 63 -4.28 -5.24 -5.53
N LEU A 64 -3.77 -4.08 -5.92
CA LEU A 64 -2.44 -3.62 -5.52
C LEU A 64 -2.62 -2.57 -4.44
N VAL A 65 -2.01 -2.81 -3.27
CA VAL A 65 -1.95 -1.84 -2.17
C VAL A 65 -0.55 -1.28 -2.13
N ALA A 66 -0.41 0.04 -2.05
CA ALA A 66 0.87 0.68 -1.80
C ALA A 66 0.77 1.62 -0.61
N TRP A 67 1.88 1.71 0.13
CA TRP A 67 1.97 2.49 1.34
C TRP A 67 3.37 3.08 1.51
N VAL A 68 3.47 4.13 2.32
CA VAL A 68 4.75 4.61 2.82
C VAL A 68 4.85 4.36 4.31
N GLY A 69 5.98 3.79 4.73
CA GLY A 69 6.33 3.61 6.14
C GLY A 69 7.81 3.89 6.39
N ALA A 70 8.20 3.97 7.65
CA ALA A 70 9.61 4.03 8.05
C ALA A 70 9.85 3.02 9.19
N PRO A 71 10.94 2.23 9.13
CA PRO A 71 11.23 1.25 10.17
C PRO A 71 11.46 1.92 11.54
N GLU A 72 12.01 3.14 11.53
CA GLU A 72 12.36 3.88 12.74
C GLU A 72 12.04 5.38 12.58
N PRO A 73 11.84 6.12 13.69
CA PRO A 73 11.56 7.55 13.61
C PRO A 73 12.73 8.29 12.98
N ASN A 74 12.46 9.33 12.19
CA ASN A 74 13.47 10.15 11.50
C ASN A 74 14.36 9.42 10.48
N THR A 75 14.02 8.18 10.11
CA THR A 75 14.70 7.48 9.01
C THR A 75 14.05 7.79 7.66
N ALA A 76 14.73 7.38 6.58
CA ALA A 76 14.15 7.50 5.25
C ALA A 76 12.89 6.62 5.17
N ARG A 77 11.82 7.20 4.65
CA ARG A 77 10.57 6.51 4.39
C ARG A 77 10.71 5.63 3.15
N GLN A 78 10.11 4.46 3.19
CA GLN A 78 10.11 3.49 2.12
C GLN A 78 8.70 3.38 1.56
N ALA A 79 8.57 3.57 0.25
CA ALA A 79 7.36 3.22 -0.46
C ALA A 79 7.41 1.73 -0.79
N ARG A 80 6.35 1.03 -0.41
CA ARG A 80 6.19 -0.40 -0.61
C ARG A 80 4.86 -0.66 -1.29
N ALA A 81 4.77 -1.79 -1.98
CA ALA A 81 3.53 -2.25 -2.58
C ALA A 81 3.39 -3.77 -2.46
N ARG A 82 2.17 -4.27 -2.34
CA ARG A 82 1.87 -5.70 -2.27
C ARG A 82 0.55 -6.01 -2.94
N LEU A 83 0.51 -7.13 -3.65
CA LEU A 83 -0.73 -7.65 -4.22
C LEU A 83 -1.58 -8.29 -3.11
N VAL A 84 -2.89 -8.17 -3.26
CA VAL A 84 -3.89 -8.70 -2.33
C VAL A 84 -4.97 -9.41 -3.15
N SER A 85 -5.33 -10.61 -2.72
CA SER A 85 -6.39 -11.39 -3.36
C SER A 85 -7.78 -10.79 -3.09
N THR A 86 -8.80 -11.27 -3.79
CA THR A 86 -10.21 -10.90 -3.54
C THR A 86 -10.74 -11.36 -2.18
N ALA A 87 -10.04 -12.28 -1.51
CA ALA A 87 -10.34 -12.67 -0.12
C ALA A 87 -9.72 -11.72 0.92
N GLY A 88 -8.89 -10.76 0.49
CA GLY A 88 -8.15 -9.88 1.40
C GLY A 88 -6.79 -10.43 1.83
N GLU A 89 -6.37 -11.57 1.29
CA GLU A 89 -5.10 -12.20 1.67
C GLU A 89 -3.92 -11.59 0.89
N PRO A 90 -2.79 -11.26 1.56
CA PRO A 90 -1.58 -10.80 0.90
C PRO A 90 -1.01 -11.87 -0.05
N VAL A 91 -0.49 -11.46 -1.21
CA VAL A 91 0.08 -12.36 -2.21
C VAL A 91 1.55 -12.03 -2.47
N GLY A 92 2.43 -13.01 -2.24
CA GLY A 92 3.89 -12.83 -2.35
C GLY A 92 4.44 -11.89 -1.29
N GLU A 93 5.71 -11.52 -1.37
CA GLU A 93 6.34 -10.54 -0.47
C GLU A 93 5.97 -9.09 -0.85
N ALA A 94 6.13 -8.15 0.10
CA ALA A 94 6.04 -6.73 -0.22
C ALA A 94 7.22 -6.29 -1.10
N LEU A 95 6.93 -5.57 -2.18
CA LEU A 95 7.94 -4.98 -3.06
C LEU A 95 8.36 -3.62 -2.52
N GLU A 96 9.66 -3.40 -2.33
CA GLU A 96 10.20 -2.06 -2.15
C GLU A 96 10.21 -1.32 -3.49
N VAL A 97 9.43 -0.24 -3.57
CA VAL A 97 9.31 0.61 -4.76
C VAL A 97 10.39 1.70 -4.75
N GLY A 98 10.73 2.19 -3.56
CA GLY A 98 11.88 3.08 -3.38
C GLY A 98 11.96 3.71 -2.00
N THR A 99 13.11 4.33 -1.73
CA THR A 99 13.43 4.95 -0.43
C THR A 99 13.61 6.46 -0.57
N TRP A 100 13.01 7.24 0.35
CA TRP A 100 12.84 8.69 0.27
C TRP A 100 12.87 9.37 1.65
N ARG A 101 13.59 10.49 1.79
CA ARG A 101 13.65 11.22 3.07
C ARG A 101 12.32 11.85 3.49
N GLN A 102 11.51 12.31 2.54
CA GLN A 102 10.19 12.88 2.80
C GLN A 102 9.22 12.53 1.67
N VAL A 103 8.18 11.78 2.01
CA VAL A 103 7.04 11.49 1.11
C VAL A 103 5.78 11.94 1.81
N TRP A 104 4.98 12.73 1.11
CA TRP A 104 3.74 13.34 1.59
C TRP A 104 2.52 12.88 0.79
N GLY A 105 2.72 12.49 -0.47
CA GLY A 105 1.70 11.89 -1.29
C GLY A 105 2.19 10.59 -1.92
N LEU A 106 1.30 9.61 -1.96
CA LEU A 106 1.46 8.37 -2.70
C LEU A 106 0.18 8.15 -3.48
N ARG A 107 0.31 7.83 -4.76
CA ARG A 107 -0.79 7.44 -5.65
C ARG A 107 -0.39 6.27 -6.52
N LEU A 108 -1.34 5.37 -6.71
CA LEU A 108 -1.21 4.28 -7.68
C LEU A 108 -2.00 4.64 -8.95
N VAL A 109 -1.41 4.37 -10.10
CA VAL A 109 -2.06 4.55 -11.41
C VAL A 109 -1.97 3.23 -12.16
N ALA A 110 -3.11 2.62 -12.46
CA ALA A 110 -3.16 1.44 -13.32
C ALA A 110 -2.79 1.80 -14.76
N THR A 111 -2.08 0.91 -15.44
CA THR A 111 -1.70 1.03 -16.85
C THR A 111 -1.92 -0.29 -17.57
N SER A 112 -1.91 -0.29 -18.90
CA SER A 112 -1.99 -1.52 -19.70
C SER A 112 -0.79 -2.45 -19.51
N ALA A 113 0.34 -1.94 -18.98
CA ALA A 113 1.57 -2.69 -18.77
C ALA A 113 1.82 -3.08 -17.30
N GLY A 114 0.95 -2.66 -16.38
CA GLY A 114 1.15 -2.84 -14.94
C GLY A 114 0.59 -1.69 -14.11
N ALA A 115 1.27 -1.32 -13.03
CA ALA A 115 0.93 -0.13 -12.24
C ALA A 115 2.12 0.83 -12.18
N LEU A 116 1.82 2.12 -12.04
CA LEU A 116 2.80 3.15 -11.71
C LEU A 116 2.56 3.62 -10.27
N VAL A 117 3.64 3.77 -9.52
CA VAL A 117 3.62 4.45 -8.23
C VAL A 117 4.08 5.88 -8.42
N VAL A 118 3.19 6.82 -8.17
CA VAL A 118 3.47 8.25 -8.18
C VAL A 118 3.65 8.72 -6.75
N MET A 119 4.86 9.12 -6.41
CA MET A 119 5.19 9.69 -5.10
C MET A 119 5.41 11.19 -5.23
N SER A 120 4.91 11.95 -4.25
CA SER A 120 5.23 13.37 -4.09
C SER A 120 5.91 13.63 -2.75
N GLY A 121 6.99 14.39 -2.80
CA GLY A 121 7.79 14.76 -1.63
C GLY A 121 8.20 16.22 -1.68
N ASN A 122 8.50 16.78 -0.50
CA ASN A 122 9.13 18.09 -0.38
C ASN A 122 10.62 17.91 -0.10
N HIS A 123 11.45 18.57 -0.89
CA HIS A 123 12.80 18.94 -0.48
C HIS A 123 12.83 20.47 -0.55
N MET A 124 12.50 21.11 0.58
CA MET A 124 12.58 22.56 0.82
C MET A 124 12.31 23.45 -0.41
N LEU A 125 11.03 23.50 -0.87
CA LEU A 125 10.43 24.43 -1.84
C LEU A 125 10.19 23.93 -3.29
N ASN A 126 10.52 22.68 -3.64
CA ASN A 126 10.14 22.12 -4.95
C ASN A 126 9.44 20.77 -4.82
N ALA A 127 8.26 20.64 -5.43
CA ALA A 127 7.60 19.35 -5.61
C ALA A 127 8.43 18.48 -6.55
N ARG A 128 8.83 17.29 -6.09
CA ARG A 128 9.44 16.27 -6.94
C ARG A 128 8.51 15.08 -7.06
N TYR A 129 8.39 14.57 -8.28
CA TYR A 129 7.65 13.36 -8.59
C TYR A 129 8.63 12.28 -9.01
N ARG A 130 8.40 11.06 -8.53
CA ARG A 130 9.01 9.85 -9.09
C ARG A 130 7.89 8.90 -9.50
N ILE A 131 8.13 8.26 -10.63
CA ILE A 131 7.25 7.30 -11.25
C ILE A 131 8.04 6.02 -11.38
N ASP A 132 7.66 5.00 -10.61
CA ASP A 132 8.25 3.66 -10.70
C ASP A 132 7.18 2.69 -11.22
N ALA A 133 7.57 1.80 -12.13
CA ALA A 133 6.71 0.74 -12.62
C ALA A 133 6.71 -0.45 -11.67
N VAL A 134 5.52 -0.97 -11.37
CA VAL A 134 5.30 -2.19 -10.59
C VAL A 134 4.71 -3.22 -11.54
N PRO A 135 5.44 -4.31 -11.83
CA PRO A 135 4.90 -5.40 -12.62
C PRO A 135 3.76 -6.07 -11.85
N LEU A 136 2.61 -6.24 -12.51
CA LEU A 136 1.43 -6.89 -11.92
C LEU A 136 1.44 -8.42 -12.07
N THR A 137 2.39 -8.94 -12.85
CA THR A 137 2.61 -10.37 -13.01
C THR A 137 3.67 -10.82 -12.02
N CYS A 138 3.31 -11.69 -11.07
CA CYS A 138 4.32 -12.49 -10.36
C CYS A 138 5.08 -13.30 -11.42
N ALA A 139 6.42 -13.24 -11.41
CA ALA A 139 7.19 -14.25 -12.12
C ALA A 139 6.78 -15.64 -11.58
N PRO A 140 6.57 -16.64 -12.46
CA PRO A 140 6.12 -17.98 -12.07
C PRO A 140 7.08 -18.67 -11.09
#